data_AF-A0A2N4YSD3-F1
#
_entry.id   AF-A0A2N4YSD3-F1
#
_cell.length_a   1.000
_cell.length_b   1.000
_cell.length_c   1.000
_cell.angle_alpha   90.00
_cell.angle_beta   90.00
_cell.angle_gamma   90.00
#
_symmetry.space_group_name_H-M   'P 1'
#
loop_
_entity.id
_entity.type
_entity.pdbx_description
1 polymer ?
#
loop_
_entity_poly.entity_id
_entity_poly.type
_entity_poly.pdbx_seq_one_letter_code
_entity_poly.pdbx_strand_id
1 'polypeptide(L)'
;MIKITLPDGHYYDEMLTAQGEQRPHYNAWWQWFRNTDQFSIRQKKAQAELLFHRIGITFNVYGEDEGTERLIPFDSVPRIIPAGEWQRIDRGIRQRVKALNAFLYDIYHEQNILRAGLIPAEQVLANEQYQPCMQGINLPNNTYAHITGVDMVRNNDGQYYVLEDNLRTPSGVSYMLENRKMMMRLYPEMFEQHHIAPVERYPSYLLQTLRESSLVDDPCVVVMTPGRFNSAYFEHSFLAQQMGVELVESADLFIKNGAVYMRTTEGPRRVDVIYRRIDDAWLDPLAFRADSMLGVPGLLSV
;
A
#
# COMPACT_ATOMS: atom_id res chain seq x y z
N MET A 1 -15.30 19.83 25.99
CA MET A 1 -14.77 18.52 26.47
C MET A 1 -14.93 17.57 25.30
N ILE A 2 -13.90 16.84 24.85
CA ILE A 2 -14.17 15.74 23.91
C ILE A 2 -15.12 14.81 24.66
N LYS A 3 -16.35 14.66 24.17
CA LYS A 3 -17.32 13.76 24.79
C LYS A 3 -16.84 12.35 24.50
N ILE A 4 -16.34 11.67 25.52
CA ILE A 4 -16.05 10.24 25.44
C ILE A 4 -17.36 9.53 25.68
N THR A 5 -17.86 8.88 24.63
CA THR A 5 -19.02 8.00 24.72
C THR A 5 -18.51 6.63 25.14
N LEU A 6 -19.13 6.04 26.17
CA LEU A 6 -18.80 4.67 26.55
C LEU A 6 -19.26 3.70 25.45
N PRO A 7 -18.51 2.62 25.18
CA PRO A 7 -18.95 1.64 24.20
C PRO A 7 -20.25 0.97 24.67
N ASP A 8 -21.21 0.78 23.75
CA ASP A 8 -22.53 0.18 24.01
C ASP A 8 -22.48 -1.33 24.36
N GLY A 9 -21.32 -1.85 24.80
CA GLY A 9 -21.09 -3.26 25.19
C GLY A 9 -21.11 -4.28 24.05
N HIS A 10 -21.65 -3.90 22.88
CA HIS A 10 -21.75 -4.76 21.70
C HIS A 10 -20.48 -4.79 20.84
N TYR A 11 -19.64 -3.76 20.93
CA TYR A 11 -18.44 -3.60 20.09
C TYR A 11 -17.17 -3.64 20.94
N TYR A 12 -16.09 -4.15 20.34
CA TYR A 12 -14.77 -4.10 20.96
C TYR A 12 -14.17 -2.70 20.78
N ASP A 13 -14.03 -1.95 21.87
CA ASP A 13 -13.31 -0.67 21.87
C ASP A 13 -11.82 -0.90 22.17
N GLU A 14 -10.97 -0.25 21.38
CA GLU A 14 -9.50 -0.38 21.46
C GLU A 14 -8.93 0.33 22.69
N MET A 15 -9.57 1.41 23.15
CA MET A 15 -9.12 2.22 24.26
C MET A 15 -9.81 1.82 25.56
N LEU A 16 -11.12 1.55 25.54
CA LEU A 16 -11.95 1.34 26.71
C LEU A 16 -12.44 -0.10 26.82
N THR A 17 -12.61 -0.56 28.05
CA THR A 17 -13.31 -1.79 28.40
C THR A 17 -14.82 -1.54 28.49
N ALA A 18 -15.61 -2.62 28.56
CA ALA A 18 -17.06 -2.51 28.78
C ALA A 18 -17.41 -1.84 30.13
N GLN A 19 -16.49 -1.85 31.09
CA GLN A 19 -16.62 -1.20 32.40
C GLN A 19 -16.20 0.29 32.35
N GLY A 20 -15.76 0.79 31.20
CA GLY A 20 -15.29 2.17 31.03
C GLY A 20 -13.86 2.43 31.50
N GLU A 21 -13.12 1.38 31.89
CA GLU A 21 -11.70 1.48 32.23
C GLU A 21 -10.85 1.49 30.96
N GLN A 22 -9.81 2.33 30.90
CA GLN A 22 -8.90 2.33 29.77
C GLN A 22 -7.97 1.10 29.77
N ARG A 23 -7.68 0.57 28.58
CA ARG A 23 -6.78 -0.57 28.39
C ARG A 23 -5.32 -0.17 28.67
N PRO A 24 -4.47 -1.10 29.14
CA PRO A 24 -3.12 -0.76 29.58
C PRO A 24 -2.25 -0.05 28.54
N HIS A 25 -2.35 -0.44 27.28
CA HIS A 25 -1.56 0.14 26.18
C HIS A 25 -2.01 1.56 25.78
N TYR A 26 -3.16 2.03 26.26
CA TYR A 26 -3.62 3.41 26.10
C TYR A 26 -3.33 4.30 27.32
N ASN A 27 -2.78 3.78 28.42
CA ASN A 27 -2.62 4.52 29.68
C ASN A 27 -1.86 5.86 29.52
N ALA A 28 -0.74 5.86 28.83
CA ALA A 28 0.06 7.07 28.64
C ALA A 28 -0.67 8.10 27.77
N TRP A 29 -1.33 7.67 26.69
CA TRP A 29 -2.17 8.55 25.88
C TRP A 29 -3.34 9.12 26.70
N TRP A 30 -3.99 8.28 27.51
CA TRP A 30 -5.09 8.68 28.38
C TRP A 30 -4.67 9.73 29.40
N GLN A 31 -3.51 9.55 30.05
CA GLN A 31 -2.95 10.52 30.98
C GLN A 31 -2.61 11.84 30.29
N TRP A 32 -1.96 11.79 29.12
CA TRP A 32 -1.71 12.99 28.32
C TRP A 32 -3.00 13.72 27.96
N PHE A 33 -4.01 12.99 27.49
CA PHE A 33 -5.30 13.55 27.11
C PHE A 33 -6.01 14.24 28.28
N ARG A 34 -5.96 13.64 29.48
CA ARG A 34 -6.56 14.24 30.70
C ARG A 34 -5.82 15.47 31.20
N ASN A 35 -4.52 15.55 30.95
CA ASN A 35 -3.66 16.63 31.44
C ASN A 35 -3.51 17.79 30.42
N THR A 36 -3.94 17.58 29.17
CA THR A 36 -3.86 18.60 28.11
C THR A 36 -5.13 19.43 28.04
N ASP A 37 -4.98 20.75 27.99
CA ASP A 37 -6.13 21.64 27.87
C ASP A 37 -6.75 21.58 26.46
N GLN A 38 -8.06 21.88 26.36
CA GLN A 38 -8.78 21.80 25.09
C GLN A 38 -8.34 22.84 24.05
N PHE A 39 -7.76 23.96 24.48
CA PHE A 39 -7.26 24.96 23.56
C PHE A 39 -6.04 24.42 22.82
N SER A 40 -5.10 23.80 23.54
CA SER A 40 -3.94 23.11 22.96
C SER A 40 -4.34 22.00 21.99
N ILE A 41 -5.35 21.17 22.34
CA ILE A 41 -5.84 20.12 21.43
C ILE A 41 -6.40 20.70 20.13
N ARG A 42 -7.22 21.76 20.22
CA ARG A 42 -7.78 22.44 19.04
C ARG A 42 -6.70 23.09 18.19
N GLN A 43 -5.69 23.68 18.82
CA GLN A 43 -4.57 24.29 18.12
C GLN A 43 -3.77 23.24 17.35
N LYS A 44 -3.47 22.08 17.97
CA LYS A 44 -2.79 20.96 17.29
C LYS A 44 -3.62 20.41 16.13
N LYS A 45 -4.96 20.31 16.27
CA LYS A 45 -5.84 19.90 15.17
C LYS A 45 -5.80 20.89 13.99
N ALA A 46 -5.91 22.19 14.26
CA ALA A 46 -5.82 23.22 13.21
C ALA A 46 -4.43 23.23 12.54
N GLN A 47 -3.37 22.98 13.31
CA GLN A 47 -2.02 22.82 12.75
C GLN A 47 -1.92 21.58 11.86
N ALA A 48 -2.53 20.44 12.25
CA ALA A 48 -2.58 19.24 11.42
C ALA A 48 -3.24 19.53 10.07
N GLU A 49 -4.44 20.13 10.08
CA GLU A 49 -5.19 20.50 8.87
C GLU A 49 -4.37 21.39 7.93
N LEU A 50 -3.70 22.42 8.46
CA LEU A 50 -2.81 23.29 7.68
C LEU A 50 -1.61 22.55 7.09
N LEU A 51 -1.05 21.58 7.83
CA LEU A 51 0.10 20.81 7.37
C LEU A 51 -0.30 19.80 6.28
N PHE A 52 -1.45 19.12 6.43
CA PHE A 52 -1.99 18.24 5.39
C PHE A 52 -2.28 19.02 4.10
N HIS A 53 -2.85 20.23 4.20
CA HIS A 53 -3.02 21.12 3.05
C HIS A 53 -1.69 21.47 2.37
N ARG A 54 -0.62 21.74 3.13
CA ARG A 54 0.68 22.10 2.55
C ARG A 54 1.43 20.93 1.92
N ILE A 55 1.29 19.73 2.47
CA ILE A 55 1.98 18.53 1.97
C ILE A 55 1.27 18.01 0.70
N GLY A 56 0.02 18.42 0.45
CA GLY A 56 -0.73 18.01 -0.74
C GLY A 56 -1.23 16.58 -0.65
N ILE A 57 -1.49 16.09 0.57
CA ILE A 57 -2.09 14.77 0.80
C ILE A 57 -3.58 14.89 0.51
N THR A 58 -3.92 14.76 -0.76
CA THR A 58 -5.29 14.84 -1.26
C THR A 58 -5.76 13.47 -1.73
N PHE A 59 -7.08 13.26 -1.73
CA PHE A 59 -7.71 12.09 -2.32
C PHE A 59 -8.83 12.54 -3.26
N ASN A 60 -8.92 11.93 -4.43
CA ASN A 60 -10.06 12.09 -5.33
C ASN A 60 -11.12 11.06 -4.96
N VAL A 61 -12.24 11.53 -4.41
CA VAL A 61 -13.42 10.69 -4.17
C VAL A 61 -14.05 10.36 -5.52
N TYR A 62 -14.05 9.09 -5.92
CA TYR A 62 -14.79 8.65 -7.10
C TYR A 62 -16.30 8.82 -6.85
N GLY A 63 -16.97 9.66 -7.67
CA GLY A 63 -18.44 9.71 -7.72
C GLY A 63 -19.11 11.07 -7.56
N GLU A 64 -18.38 12.16 -7.31
CA GLU A 64 -18.94 13.52 -7.35
C GLU A 64 -18.37 14.28 -8.55
N ASP A 65 -19.24 14.90 -9.35
CA ASP A 65 -18.96 15.67 -10.59
C ASP A 65 -18.07 16.92 -10.39
N GLU A 66 -17.41 17.04 -9.24
CA GLU A 66 -16.44 18.09 -8.95
C GLU A 66 -15.15 17.41 -8.52
N GLY A 67 -14.12 17.48 -9.39
CA GLY A 67 -12.73 17.13 -9.10
C GLY A 67 -12.09 18.03 -8.03
N THR A 68 -12.80 18.26 -6.93
CA THR A 68 -12.30 18.93 -5.73
C THR A 68 -11.49 17.91 -4.95
N GLU A 69 -10.17 18.03 -5.05
CA GLU A 69 -9.22 17.39 -4.15
C GLU A 69 -9.67 17.63 -2.69
N ARG A 70 -10.11 16.57 -2.00
CA ARG A 70 -10.46 16.64 -0.59
C ARG A 70 -9.29 16.16 0.25
N LEU A 71 -9.02 16.87 1.35
CA LEU A 71 -8.11 16.36 2.37
C LEU A 71 -8.75 15.15 3.06
N ILE A 72 -7.94 14.13 3.31
CA ILE A 72 -8.35 13.03 4.18
C ILE A 72 -8.46 13.58 5.61
N PRO A 73 -9.59 13.38 6.30
CA PRO A 73 -9.73 13.76 7.69
C PRO A 73 -8.66 13.07 8.55
N PHE A 74 -7.95 13.86 9.34
CA PHE A 74 -6.95 13.35 10.27
C PHE A 74 -7.52 13.31 11.69
N ASP A 75 -7.40 12.16 12.34
CA ASP A 75 -7.69 11.97 13.76
C ASP A 75 -6.38 11.84 14.54
N SER A 76 -6.27 12.60 15.64
CA SER A 76 -5.09 12.63 16.51
C SER A 76 -5.05 11.48 17.52
N VAL A 77 -6.14 10.70 17.67
CA VAL A 77 -6.18 9.52 18.52
C VAL A 77 -5.51 8.36 17.77
N PRO A 78 -4.33 7.89 18.20
CA PRO A 78 -3.63 6.82 17.48
C PRO A 78 -4.35 5.49 17.68
N ARG A 79 -4.30 4.63 16.67
CA ARG A 79 -4.55 3.19 16.83
C ARG A 79 -3.29 2.53 17.37
N ILE A 80 -3.29 2.19 18.65
CA ILE A 80 -2.14 1.55 19.32
C ILE A 80 -2.32 0.03 19.25
N ILE A 81 -1.36 -0.66 18.65
CA ILE A 81 -1.34 -2.14 18.57
C ILE A 81 -0.23 -2.66 19.49
N PRO A 82 -0.55 -3.42 20.54
CA PRO A 82 0.46 -4.04 21.40
C PRO A 82 1.41 -4.96 20.63
N ALA A 83 2.68 -5.02 21.04
CA ALA A 83 3.71 -5.80 20.36
C ALA A 83 3.33 -7.29 20.20
N GLY A 84 2.72 -7.91 21.21
CA GLY A 84 2.27 -9.30 21.14
C GLY A 84 1.15 -9.53 20.12
N GLU A 85 0.25 -8.56 19.96
CA GLU A 85 -0.79 -8.59 18.93
C GLU A 85 -0.17 -8.43 17.54
N TRP A 86 0.72 -7.44 17.36
CA TRP A 86 1.42 -7.21 16.10
C TRP A 86 2.24 -8.43 15.65
N GLN A 87 2.95 -9.10 16.56
CA GLN A 87 3.70 -10.33 16.25
C GLN A 87 2.79 -11.46 15.72
N ARG A 88 1.56 -11.56 16.24
CA ARG A 88 0.58 -12.53 15.73
C ARG A 88 0.09 -12.13 14.33
N ILE A 89 -0.20 -10.85 14.12
CA ILE A 89 -0.62 -10.29 12.84
C ILE A 89 0.46 -10.49 11.77
N ASP A 90 1.71 -10.08 12.04
CA ASP A 90 2.85 -10.20 11.12
C ASP A 90 3.06 -11.65 10.67
N ARG A 91 3.07 -12.61 11.61
CA ARG A 91 3.18 -14.04 11.25
C ARG A 91 2.02 -14.52 10.38
N GLY A 92 0.79 -14.11 10.71
CA GLY A 92 -0.41 -14.48 9.95
C GLY A 92 -0.39 -13.92 8.53
N ILE A 93 -0.04 -12.64 8.37
CA ILE A 93 0.08 -11.99 7.06
C ILE A 93 1.17 -12.65 6.23
N ARG A 94 2.36 -12.90 6.80
CA ARG A 94 3.45 -13.60 6.08
C ARG A 94 3.04 -14.98 5.61
N GLN A 95 2.34 -15.75 6.45
CA GLN A 95 1.81 -17.06 6.08
C GLN A 95 0.83 -16.94 4.91
N ARG A 96 -0.11 -15.99 4.97
CA ARG A 96 -1.12 -15.75 3.94
C ARG A 96 -0.50 -15.33 2.61
N VAL A 97 0.38 -14.34 2.62
CA VAL A 97 1.07 -13.83 1.42
C VAL A 97 1.92 -14.91 0.75
N LYS A 98 2.57 -15.77 1.54
CA LYS A 98 3.30 -16.94 1.02
C LYS A 98 2.37 -17.91 0.31
N ALA A 99 1.20 -18.20 0.90
CA ALA A 99 0.20 -19.07 0.28
C ALA A 99 -0.38 -18.46 -1.01
N LEU A 100 -0.64 -17.14 -1.03
CA LEU A 100 -1.15 -16.43 -2.20
C LEU A 100 -0.16 -16.45 -3.37
N ASN A 101 1.14 -16.21 -3.13
CA ASN A 101 2.16 -16.32 -4.17
C ASN A 101 2.31 -17.77 -4.67
N ALA A 102 2.26 -18.76 -3.78
CA ALA A 102 2.29 -20.17 -4.16
C ALA A 102 1.06 -20.58 -4.99
N PHE A 103 -0.13 -20.04 -4.65
CA PHE A 103 -1.34 -20.22 -5.43
C PHE A 103 -1.20 -19.62 -6.83
N LEU A 104 -0.74 -18.37 -6.96
CA LEU A 104 -0.51 -17.73 -8.26
C LEU A 104 0.48 -18.53 -9.11
N TYR A 105 1.59 -18.99 -8.51
CA TYR A 105 2.54 -19.87 -9.19
C TYR A 105 1.86 -21.15 -9.69
N ASP A 106 1.11 -21.85 -8.84
CA ASP A 106 0.44 -23.09 -9.23
C ASP A 106 -0.57 -22.85 -10.36
N ILE A 107 -1.41 -21.82 -10.27
CA ILE A 107 -2.42 -21.51 -11.29
C ILE A 107 -1.81 -21.25 -12.68
N TYR A 108 -0.68 -20.55 -12.75
CA TYR A 108 0.00 -20.28 -14.01
C TYR A 108 0.96 -21.39 -14.46
N HIS A 109 1.05 -22.50 -13.72
CA HIS A 109 1.89 -23.64 -14.03
C HIS A 109 1.09 -24.95 -13.97
N GLU A 110 1.27 -25.73 -12.92
CA GLU A 110 0.78 -27.10 -12.81
C GLU A 110 -0.68 -27.21 -12.36
N GLN A 111 -1.30 -26.14 -11.87
CA GLN A 111 -2.71 -26.11 -11.47
C GLN A 111 -3.09 -27.28 -10.54
N ASN A 112 -2.16 -27.70 -9.67
CA ASN A 112 -2.34 -28.85 -8.78
C ASN A 112 -3.55 -28.66 -7.87
N ILE A 113 -3.79 -27.43 -7.39
CA ILE A 113 -4.94 -27.12 -6.53
C ILE A 113 -6.28 -27.31 -7.25
N LEU A 114 -6.31 -27.09 -8.56
CA LEU A 114 -7.47 -27.34 -9.41
C LEU A 114 -7.62 -28.83 -9.71
N ARG A 115 -6.52 -29.51 -10.09
CA ARG A 115 -6.49 -30.96 -10.35
C ARG A 115 -6.89 -31.78 -9.12
N ALA A 116 -6.54 -31.29 -7.93
CA ALA A 116 -6.93 -31.89 -6.65
C ALA A 116 -8.40 -31.62 -6.25
N GLY A 117 -9.12 -30.77 -6.99
CA GLY A 117 -10.52 -30.42 -6.72
C GLY A 117 -10.73 -29.55 -5.46
N LEU A 118 -9.67 -28.92 -4.93
CA LEU A 118 -9.76 -28.06 -3.74
C LEU A 118 -10.32 -26.67 -4.08
N ILE A 119 -10.08 -26.19 -5.30
CA ILE A 119 -10.68 -24.96 -5.83
C ILE A 119 -11.34 -25.30 -7.19
N PRO A 120 -12.59 -24.90 -7.43
CA PRO A 120 -13.24 -25.13 -8.72
C PRO A 120 -12.51 -24.42 -9.86
N ALA A 121 -12.17 -25.17 -10.92
CA ALA A 121 -11.42 -24.64 -12.06
C ALA A 121 -12.15 -23.47 -12.74
N GLU A 122 -13.48 -23.55 -12.86
CA GLU A 122 -14.32 -22.49 -13.43
C GLU A 122 -14.23 -21.15 -12.70
N GLN A 123 -14.06 -21.15 -11.37
CA GLN A 123 -13.94 -19.91 -10.59
C GLN A 123 -12.62 -19.16 -10.86
N VAL A 124 -11.61 -19.89 -11.32
CA VAL A 124 -10.28 -19.34 -11.62
C VAL A 124 -10.14 -19.07 -13.11
N LEU A 125 -10.30 -20.10 -13.95
CA LEU A 125 -9.96 -20.05 -15.37
C LEU A 125 -10.97 -19.27 -16.22
N ALA A 126 -12.22 -19.10 -15.75
CA ALA A 126 -13.20 -18.25 -16.40
C ALA A 126 -13.25 -16.83 -15.81
N ASN A 127 -12.41 -16.53 -14.82
CA ASN A 127 -12.33 -15.20 -14.22
C ASN A 127 -11.65 -14.23 -15.19
N GLU A 128 -12.22 -13.04 -15.39
CA GLU A 128 -11.64 -11.99 -16.23
C GLU A 128 -10.24 -11.52 -15.80
N GLN A 129 -9.86 -11.78 -14.55
CA GLN A 129 -8.56 -11.42 -13.98
C GLN A 129 -7.50 -12.50 -14.19
N TYR A 130 -7.89 -13.71 -14.59
CA TYR A 130 -6.93 -14.72 -15.02
C TYR A 130 -6.33 -14.29 -16.36
N GLN A 131 -5.01 -14.21 -16.43
CA GLN A 131 -4.28 -13.75 -17.62
C GLN A 131 -3.61 -14.93 -18.32
N PRO A 132 -4.19 -15.48 -19.42
CA PRO A 132 -3.62 -16.64 -20.10
C PRO A 132 -2.19 -16.43 -20.59
N CYS A 133 -1.81 -15.18 -20.89
CA CYS A 133 -0.45 -14.82 -21.30
C CYS A 133 0.61 -15.09 -20.23
N MET A 134 0.23 -15.22 -18.94
CA MET A 134 1.15 -15.54 -17.85
C MET A 134 1.45 -17.05 -17.72
N GLN A 135 0.75 -17.91 -18.46
CA GLN A 135 0.89 -19.35 -18.36
C GLN A 135 2.31 -19.81 -18.74
N GLY A 136 2.97 -20.54 -17.84
CA GLY A 136 4.32 -21.08 -18.03
C GLY A 136 5.45 -20.05 -17.95
N ILE A 137 5.15 -18.79 -17.61
CA ILE A 137 6.17 -17.77 -17.39
C ILE A 137 6.84 -17.97 -16.04
N ASN A 138 8.15 -18.21 -16.06
CA ASN A 138 8.97 -18.28 -14.86
C ASN A 138 9.40 -16.87 -14.43
N LEU A 139 8.87 -16.41 -13.29
CA LEU A 139 9.25 -15.14 -12.68
C LEU A 139 10.45 -15.33 -11.73
N PRO A 140 11.32 -14.31 -11.57
CA PRO A 140 12.33 -14.33 -10.53
C PRO A 140 11.73 -14.67 -9.16
N ASN A 141 12.33 -15.65 -8.49
CA ASN A 141 11.90 -16.17 -7.18
C ASN A 141 10.44 -16.66 -7.12
N ASN A 142 9.79 -16.92 -8.27
CA ASN A 142 8.36 -17.27 -8.37
C ASN A 142 7.45 -16.27 -7.62
N THR A 143 7.84 -15.00 -7.56
CA THR A 143 7.09 -13.95 -6.86
C THR A 143 6.20 -13.20 -7.84
N TYR A 144 4.90 -13.17 -7.54
CA TYR A 144 3.89 -12.47 -8.34
C TYR A 144 3.48 -11.17 -7.62
N ALA A 145 3.03 -11.30 -6.37
CA ALA A 145 2.63 -10.18 -5.53
C ALA A 145 3.81 -9.73 -4.66
N HIS A 146 4.62 -8.83 -5.21
CA HIS A 146 5.80 -8.24 -4.55
C HIS A 146 5.43 -7.35 -3.37
N ILE A 147 4.30 -6.63 -3.50
CA ILE A 147 3.68 -5.86 -2.43
C ILE A 147 2.24 -6.36 -2.29
N THR A 148 1.78 -6.53 -1.06
CA THR A 148 0.42 -6.98 -0.75
C THR A 148 -0.17 -6.09 0.33
N GLY A 149 -1.33 -5.50 0.06
CA GLY A 149 -2.19 -4.92 1.09
C GLY A 149 -3.11 -5.99 1.66
N VAL A 150 -3.26 -6.05 2.98
CA VAL A 150 -4.20 -6.97 3.64
C VAL A 150 -5.14 -6.13 4.49
N ASP A 151 -6.40 -6.07 4.10
CA ASP A 151 -7.41 -5.30 4.82
C ASP A 151 -7.93 -6.14 5.97
N MET A 152 -7.81 -5.59 7.18
CA MET A 152 -8.13 -6.31 8.41
C MET A 152 -9.07 -5.51 9.29
N VAL A 153 -9.98 -6.23 9.94
CA VAL A 153 -10.87 -5.68 10.98
C VAL A 153 -10.64 -6.41 12.29
N ARG A 154 -10.86 -5.69 13.39
CA ARG A 154 -11.00 -6.29 14.72
C ARG A 154 -12.50 -6.42 15.01
N ASN A 155 -12.96 -7.64 15.22
CA ASN A 155 -14.37 -7.93 15.48
C ASN A 155 -14.69 -7.77 16.98
N ASN A 156 -15.96 -7.89 17.34
CA ASN A 156 -16.49 -7.72 18.70
C ASN A 156 -15.90 -8.73 19.70
N ASP A 157 -15.41 -9.87 19.21
CA ASP A 157 -14.67 -10.88 19.98
C ASP A 157 -13.21 -10.49 20.28
N GLY A 158 -12.78 -9.31 19.82
CA GLY A 158 -11.42 -8.79 19.96
C GLY A 158 -10.39 -9.48 19.06
N GLN A 159 -10.81 -10.36 18.15
CA GLN A 159 -9.94 -11.05 17.20
C GLN A 159 -9.85 -10.29 15.87
N TYR A 160 -8.76 -10.54 15.14
CA TYR A 160 -8.48 -9.96 13.84
C TYR A 160 -8.94 -10.88 12.72
N TYR A 161 -9.61 -10.32 11.72
CA TYR A 161 -10.10 -11.01 10.53
C TYR A 161 -9.64 -10.29 9.28
N VAL A 162 -9.26 -11.06 8.24
CA VAL A 162 -8.97 -10.50 6.91
C VAL A 162 -10.28 -10.33 6.16
N LEU A 163 -10.51 -9.13 5.61
CA LEU A 163 -11.63 -8.85 4.73
C LEU A 163 -11.25 -9.04 3.26
N GLU A 164 -10.09 -8.51 2.87
CA GLU A 164 -9.67 -8.43 1.48
C GLU A 164 -8.15 -8.48 1.33
N ASP A 165 -7.67 -9.02 0.21
CA ASP A 165 -6.27 -9.01 -0.20
C ASP A 165 -6.09 -8.18 -1.47
N ASN A 166 -5.19 -7.20 -1.40
CA ASN A 166 -4.87 -6.29 -2.49
C ASN A 166 -3.52 -6.68 -3.11
N LEU A 167 -3.56 -7.43 -4.21
CA LEU A 167 -2.39 -8.00 -4.89
C LEU A 167 -2.01 -7.32 -6.21
N ARG A 168 -2.80 -6.33 -6.67
CA ARG A 168 -2.57 -5.64 -7.94
C ARG A 168 -1.63 -4.44 -7.74
N THR A 169 -2.20 -3.29 -7.42
CA THR A 169 -1.50 -2.01 -7.26
C THR A 169 -1.81 -1.39 -5.89
N PRO A 170 -1.56 -2.12 -4.78
CA PRO A 170 -1.95 -1.67 -3.45
C PRO A 170 -1.36 -0.28 -3.14
N SER A 171 -2.18 0.57 -2.51
CA SER A 171 -1.84 1.93 -2.14
C SER A 171 -2.06 2.18 -0.66
N GLY A 172 -1.59 3.35 -0.18
CA GLY A 172 -1.88 3.83 1.17
C GLY A 172 -0.65 4.05 2.06
N VAL A 173 0.53 3.64 1.57
CA VAL A 173 1.79 3.74 2.30
C VAL A 173 2.19 5.21 2.50
N SER A 174 1.93 6.07 1.53
CA SER A 174 2.24 7.50 1.67
C SER A 174 1.49 8.10 2.85
N TYR A 175 0.20 7.77 3.02
CA TYR A 175 -0.58 8.17 4.19
C TYR A 175 -0.02 7.61 5.50
N MET A 176 0.38 6.33 5.55
CA MET A 176 1.01 5.74 6.74
C MET A 176 2.26 6.53 7.17
N LEU A 177 3.14 6.84 6.21
CA LEU A 177 4.39 7.54 6.46
C LEU A 177 4.15 8.99 6.92
N GLU A 178 3.26 9.69 6.23
CA GLU A 178 2.95 11.08 6.56
C GLU A 178 2.16 11.22 7.86
N ASN A 179 1.23 10.30 8.16
CA ASN A 179 0.55 10.24 9.47
C ASN A 179 1.57 10.06 10.60
N ARG A 180 2.60 9.22 10.43
CA ARG A 180 3.65 9.06 11.43
C ARG A 180 4.44 10.36 11.62
N LYS A 181 4.91 10.98 10.54
CA LYS A 181 5.65 12.25 10.61
C LYS A 181 4.83 13.36 11.27
N MET A 182 3.53 13.43 10.94
CA MET A 182 2.60 14.39 11.52
C MET A 182 2.45 14.19 13.03
N MET A 183 2.21 12.94 13.45
CA MET A 183 2.09 12.61 14.87
C MET A 183 3.37 12.94 15.64
N MET A 184 4.55 12.63 15.10
CA MET A 184 5.83 12.98 15.72
C MET A 184 6.03 14.49 15.87
N ARG A 185 5.57 15.27 14.89
CA ARG A 185 5.69 16.74 14.90
C ARG A 185 4.71 17.39 15.87
N LEU A 186 3.47 16.92 15.94
CA LEU A 186 2.40 17.54 16.73
C LEU A 186 2.36 17.02 18.17
N TYR A 187 2.78 15.77 18.40
CA TYR A 187 2.70 15.09 19.69
C TYR A 187 4.05 14.44 20.08
N PRO A 188 5.19 15.16 20.03
CA PRO A 188 6.50 14.57 20.34
C PRO A 188 6.55 13.90 21.73
N GLU A 189 5.86 14.47 22.71
CA GLU A 189 5.76 13.94 24.08
C GLU A 189 5.15 12.52 24.13
N MET A 190 4.29 12.17 23.17
CA MET A 190 3.70 10.83 23.08
C MET A 190 4.71 9.78 22.62
N PHE A 191 5.70 10.18 21.82
CA PHE A 191 6.76 9.30 21.32
C PHE A 191 7.88 9.09 22.36
N GLU A 192 8.05 10.03 23.29
CA GLU A 192 8.98 9.83 24.43
C GLU A 192 8.46 8.77 25.41
N GLN A 193 7.13 8.68 25.57
CA GLN A 193 6.49 7.76 26.52
C GLN A 193 6.27 6.35 25.96
N HIS A 194 6.43 6.15 24.65
CA HIS A 194 6.16 4.88 23.98
C HIS A 194 7.34 4.43 23.12
N HIS A 195 7.67 3.15 23.19
CA HIS A 195 8.62 2.52 22.26
C HIS A 195 7.91 2.17 20.94
N ILE A 196 7.65 3.18 20.12
CA ILE A 196 6.94 3.03 18.83
C ILE A 196 7.92 2.54 17.76
N ALA A 197 7.60 1.43 17.09
CA ALA A 197 8.41 0.92 15.99
C ALA A 197 8.42 1.89 14.79
N PRO A 198 9.59 2.16 14.18
CA PRO A 198 9.70 3.06 13.04
C PRO A 198 9.03 2.48 11.78
N VAL A 199 8.55 3.36 10.90
CA VAL A 199 7.93 2.98 9.61
C VAL A 199 8.60 3.67 8.41
N GLU A 200 9.43 4.68 8.66
CA GLU A 200 10.11 5.51 7.66
C GLU A 200 11.07 4.75 6.75
N ARG A 201 11.49 3.53 7.15
CA ARG A 201 12.35 2.67 6.34
C ARG A 201 11.62 1.93 5.21
N TYR A 202 10.30 2.05 5.14
CA TYR A 202 9.50 1.37 4.11
C TYR A 202 10.02 1.59 2.68
N PRO A 203 10.30 2.84 2.21
CA PRO A 203 10.75 3.04 0.84
C PRO A 203 12.08 2.33 0.53
N SER A 204 13.00 2.26 1.50
CA SER A 204 14.24 1.51 1.34
C SER A 204 14.00 0.00 1.21
N TYR A 205 13.09 -0.57 2.00
CA TYR A 205 12.71 -1.98 1.87
C TYR A 205 11.96 -2.26 0.56
N LEU A 206 11.12 -1.32 0.10
CA LEU A 206 10.46 -1.43 -1.19
C LEU A 206 11.49 -1.46 -2.32
N LEU A 207 12.43 -0.51 -2.35
CA LEU A 207 13.49 -0.49 -3.36
C LEU A 207 14.33 -1.78 -3.33
N GLN A 208 14.68 -2.26 -2.13
CA GLN A 208 15.39 -3.52 -1.98
C GLN A 208 14.59 -4.70 -2.57
N THR A 209 13.29 -4.78 -2.25
CA THR A 209 12.39 -5.84 -2.76
C THR A 209 12.31 -5.80 -4.29
N LEU A 210 12.22 -4.60 -4.87
CA LEU A 210 12.21 -4.42 -6.34
C LEU A 210 13.55 -4.79 -6.97
N ARG A 211 14.69 -4.47 -6.34
CA ARG A 211 16.00 -4.90 -6.84
C ARG A 211 16.15 -6.42 -6.80
N GLU A 212 15.68 -7.05 -5.73
CA GLU A 212 15.71 -8.51 -5.54
C GLU A 212 14.76 -9.27 -6.47
N SER A 213 13.84 -8.56 -7.16
CA SER A 213 13.00 -9.16 -8.21
C SER A 213 13.69 -9.25 -9.56
N SER A 214 14.96 -8.87 -9.66
CA SER A 214 15.79 -9.04 -10.86
C SER A 214 16.98 -9.96 -10.58
N LEU A 215 17.45 -10.64 -11.62
CA LEU A 215 18.70 -11.41 -11.58
C LEU A 215 19.92 -10.57 -11.98
N VAL A 216 19.71 -9.32 -12.37
CA VAL A 216 20.76 -8.37 -12.77
C VAL A 216 21.38 -7.73 -11.53
N ASP A 217 22.71 -7.65 -11.49
CA ASP A 217 23.43 -6.90 -10.47
C ASP A 217 23.18 -5.38 -10.61
N ASP A 218 22.81 -4.72 -9.51
CA ASP A 218 22.40 -3.29 -9.46
C ASP A 218 21.39 -2.88 -10.56
N PRO A 219 20.17 -3.43 -10.53
CA PRO A 219 19.19 -3.23 -11.59
C PRO A 219 18.66 -1.79 -11.60
N CYS A 220 18.43 -1.24 -12.79
CA CYS A 220 17.73 0.03 -12.96
C CYS A 220 16.25 -0.15 -12.67
N VAL A 221 15.79 0.40 -11.55
CA VAL A 221 14.38 0.40 -11.12
C VAL A 221 13.71 1.72 -11.52
N VAL A 222 12.48 1.66 -12.01
CA VAL A 222 11.63 2.85 -12.26
C VAL A 222 10.22 2.64 -11.69
N VAL A 223 9.51 3.73 -11.36
CA VAL A 223 8.09 3.70 -11.01
C VAL A 223 7.29 4.15 -12.23
N MET A 224 6.47 3.26 -12.79
CA MET A 224 5.62 3.60 -13.94
C MET A 224 4.25 4.06 -13.46
N THR A 225 3.85 5.27 -13.85
CA THR A 225 2.61 5.92 -13.42
C THR A 225 1.68 6.22 -14.60
N PRO A 226 0.35 6.16 -14.42
CA PRO A 226 -0.61 6.62 -15.44
C PRO A 226 -0.68 8.17 -15.55
N GLY A 227 0.12 8.90 -14.76
CA GLY A 227 0.21 10.35 -14.79
C GLY A 227 -0.72 11.07 -13.80
N ARG A 228 -0.67 12.40 -13.84
CA ARG A 228 -1.24 13.30 -12.81
C ARG A 228 -2.76 13.22 -12.61
N PHE A 229 -3.49 12.66 -13.57
CA PHE A 229 -4.95 12.54 -13.49
C PHE A 229 -5.41 11.31 -12.70
N ASN A 230 -4.48 10.47 -12.25
CA ASN A 230 -4.79 9.35 -11.36
C ASN A 230 -4.82 9.81 -9.89
N SER A 231 -5.80 9.32 -9.14
CA SER A 231 -6.01 9.67 -7.73
C SER A 231 -4.84 9.33 -6.80
N ALA A 232 -4.02 8.33 -7.15
CA ALA A 232 -2.86 7.90 -6.38
C ALA A 232 -1.53 8.50 -6.90
N TYR A 233 -1.55 9.45 -7.85
CA TYR A 233 -0.35 10.04 -8.43
C TYR A 233 0.60 10.65 -7.39
N PHE A 234 0.05 11.28 -6.34
CA PHE A 234 0.84 11.76 -5.21
C PHE A 234 1.68 10.64 -4.59
N GLU A 235 1.09 9.46 -4.35
CA GLU A 235 1.82 8.34 -3.78
C GLU A 235 2.89 7.80 -4.74
N HIS A 236 2.61 7.77 -6.04
CA HIS A 236 3.56 7.27 -7.03
C HIS A 236 4.81 8.17 -7.05
N SER A 237 4.60 9.49 -7.16
CA SER A 237 5.68 10.47 -7.15
C SER A 237 6.42 10.51 -5.81
N PHE A 238 5.70 10.44 -4.69
CA PHE A 238 6.29 10.36 -3.36
C PHE A 238 7.19 9.13 -3.20
N LEU A 239 6.72 7.94 -3.57
CA LEU A 239 7.50 6.70 -3.44
C LEU A 239 8.72 6.72 -4.37
N ALA A 240 8.57 7.17 -5.62
CA ALA A 240 9.70 7.32 -6.54
C ALA A 240 10.78 8.23 -5.95
N GLN A 241 10.39 9.39 -5.42
CA GLN A 241 11.29 10.33 -4.76
C GLN A 241 11.96 9.73 -3.52
N GLN A 242 11.20 9.05 -2.64
CA GLN A 242 11.74 8.46 -1.42
C GLN A 242 12.69 7.28 -1.69
N MET A 243 12.45 6.52 -2.77
CA MET A 243 13.35 5.48 -3.24
C MET A 243 14.55 6.03 -4.00
N GLY A 244 14.47 7.27 -4.50
CA GLY A 244 15.52 7.84 -5.36
C GLY A 244 15.57 7.20 -6.74
N VAL A 245 14.41 6.84 -7.30
CA VAL A 245 14.26 6.26 -8.65
C VAL A 245 13.40 7.16 -9.53
N GLU A 246 13.48 6.95 -10.84
CA GLU A 246 12.73 7.75 -11.80
C GLU A 246 11.23 7.42 -11.76
N LEU A 247 10.40 8.47 -11.82
CA LEU A 247 8.97 8.37 -12.08
C LEU A 247 8.76 8.55 -13.58
N VAL A 248 8.19 7.55 -14.25
CA VAL A 248 8.07 7.52 -15.72
C VAL A 248 6.63 7.28 -16.16
N GLU A 249 6.26 7.91 -17.28
CA GLU A 249 5.04 7.60 -18.03
C GLU A 249 5.37 6.73 -19.26
N SER A 250 4.34 6.29 -20.00
CA SER A 250 4.52 5.45 -21.20
C SER A 250 5.47 6.06 -22.23
N ALA A 251 5.37 7.37 -22.46
CA ALA A 251 6.14 8.08 -23.48
C ALA A 251 7.65 8.10 -23.20
N ASP A 252 8.04 7.97 -21.93
CA ASP A 252 9.43 7.96 -21.48
C ASP A 252 10.10 6.61 -21.74
N LEU A 253 9.30 5.57 -21.95
CA LEU A 253 9.77 4.20 -22.16
C LEU A 253 9.59 3.77 -23.61
N PHE A 254 10.46 2.88 -24.07
CA PHE A 254 10.32 2.22 -25.37
C PHE A 254 11.05 0.88 -25.39
N ILE A 255 10.69 0.04 -26.34
CA ILE A 255 11.27 -1.29 -26.49
C ILE A 255 12.23 -1.31 -27.66
N LYS A 256 13.39 -1.92 -27.45
CA LYS A 256 14.39 -2.12 -28.49
C LYS A 256 15.15 -3.41 -28.23
N ASN A 257 15.26 -4.27 -29.24
CA ASN A 257 16.04 -5.52 -29.15
C ASN A 257 15.68 -6.40 -27.93
N GLY A 258 14.39 -6.55 -27.62
CA GLY A 258 13.92 -7.39 -26.51
C GLY A 258 14.29 -6.85 -25.12
N ALA A 259 14.40 -5.53 -24.96
CA ALA A 259 14.60 -4.89 -23.66
C ALA A 259 13.87 -3.55 -23.62
N VAL A 260 13.47 -3.13 -22.41
CA VAL A 260 12.87 -1.82 -22.14
C VAL A 260 13.97 -0.79 -21.89
N TYR A 261 13.81 0.39 -22.48
CA TYR A 261 14.69 1.52 -22.30
C TYR A 261 13.90 2.76 -21.90
N MET A 262 14.48 3.53 -20.98
CA MET A 262 14.05 4.88 -20.64
C MET A 262 14.83 5.89 -21.47
N ARG A 263 14.13 6.91 -21.97
CA ARG A 263 14.72 8.05 -22.68
C ARG A 263 15.42 8.96 -21.68
N THR A 264 16.69 9.28 -21.93
CA THR A 264 17.44 10.28 -21.16
C THR A 264 18.18 11.22 -22.10
N THR A 265 18.66 12.35 -21.59
CA THR A 265 19.48 13.31 -22.35
C THR A 265 20.83 12.75 -22.78
N GLU A 266 21.41 11.81 -22.01
CA GLU A 266 22.69 11.16 -22.31
C GLU A 266 22.53 9.95 -23.26
N GLY A 267 21.29 9.54 -23.52
CA GLY A 267 20.94 8.42 -24.37
C GLY A 267 19.99 7.42 -23.70
N PRO A 268 19.59 6.35 -24.40
CA PRO A 268 18.73 5.33 -23.83
C PRO A 268 19.38 4.60 -22.64
N ARG A 269 18.71 4.60 -21.49
CA ARG A 269 19.11 3.81 -20.31
C ARG A 269 18.24 2.57 -20.23
N ARG A 270 18.84 1.38 -20.15
CA ARG A 270 18.09 0.13 -19.97
C ARG A 270 17.37 0.16 -18.62
N VAL A 271 16.12 -0.31 -18.61
CA VAL A 271 15.31 -0.51 -17.40
C VAL A 271 15.21 -2.00 -17.14
N ASP A 272 15.50 -2.41 -15.91
CA ASP A 272 15.54 -3.82 -15.51
C ASP A 272 14.33 -4.21 -14.66
N VAL A 273 13.77 -3.26 -13.89
CA VAL A 273 12.59 -3.47 -13.05
C VAL A 273 11.64 -2.28 -13.16
N ILE A 274 10.38 -2.57 -13.45
CA ILE A 274 9.31 -1.57 -13.49
C ILE A 274 8.36 -1.84 -12.33
N TYR A 275 8.35 -0.96 -11.33
CA TYR A 275 7.28 -0.93 -10.35
C TYR A 275 6.05 -0.27 -10.97
N ARG A 276 5.19 -1.08 -11.58
CA ARG A 276 3.98 -0.60 -12.24
C ARG A 276 2.92 -0.13 -11.26
N ARG A 277 2.36 1.06 -11.49
CA ARG A 277 1.18 1.59 -10.83
C ARG A 277 0.01 1.76 -11.80
N ILE A 278 -0.04 0.87 -12.79
CA ILE A 278 -1.02 0.80 -13.87
C ILE A 278 -1.59 -0.63 -13.87
N ASP A 279 -2.89 -0.75 -14.12
CA ASP A 279 -3.59 -2.03 -14.22
C ASP A 279 -3.22 -2.78 -15.50
N ASP A 280 -3.25 -4.12 -15.43
CA ASP A 280 -2.73 -5.01 -16.50
C ASP A 280 -3.33 -4.69 -17.88
N ALA A 281 -4.65 -4.47 -17.93
CA ALA A 281 -5.37 -4.16 -19.16
C ALA A 281 -4.82 -2.93 -19.93
N TRP A 282 -4.12 -2.02 -19.24
CA TRP A 282 -3.59 -0.79 -19.81
C TRP A 282 -2.07 -0.83 -20.06
N LEU A 283 -1.36 -1.89 -19.66
CA LEU A 283 0.11 -1.93 -19.68
C LEU A 283 0.73 -2.05 -21.07
N ASP A 284 0.07 -2.76 -21.99
CA ASP A 284 0.59 -3.02 -23.33
C ASP A 284 -0.55 -3.00 -24.35
N PRO A 285 -0.64 -1.96 -25.20
CA PRO A 285 -1.69 -1.88 -26.22
C PRO A 285 -1.58 -2.94 -27.32
N LEU A 286 -0.44 -3.64 -27.45
CA LEU A 286 -0.30 -4.74 -28.42
C LEU A 286 -0.83 -6.08 -27.88
N ALA A 287 -0.99 -6.21 -26.56
CA ALA A 287 -1.43 -7.45 -25.91
C ALA A 287 -2.82 -7.33 -25.25
N PHE A 288 -3.16 -6.14 -24.76
CA PHE A 288 -4.38 -5.88 -24.01
C PHE A 288 -5.26 -4.84 -24.73
N ARG A 289 -5.57 -3.72 -24.07
CA ARG A 289 -6.39 -2.65 -24.65
C ARG A 289 -5.62 -1.86 -25.71
N ALA A 290 -5.99 -2.05 -26.96
CA ALA A 290 -5.38 -1.34 -28.10
C ALA A 290 -5.58 0.19 -28.06
N ASP A 291 -6.56 0.69 -27.32
CA ASP A 291 -6.80 2.12 -27.10
C ASP A 291 -6.01 2.70 -25.92
N SER A 292 -5.21 1.89 -25.22
CA SER A 292 -4.38 2.36 -24.10
C SER A 292 -3.29 3.33 -24.57
N MET A 293 -3.26 4.51 -23.97
CA MET A 293 -2.14 5.47 -24.05
C MET A 293 -1.22 5.42 -22.82
N LEU A 294 -1.58 4.60 -21.82
CA LEU A 294 -0.87 4.51 -20.54
C LEU A 294 0.23 3.44 -20.55
N GLY A 295 0.17 2.50 -21.49
CA GLY A 295 1.08 1.37 -21.61
C GLY A 295 2.25 1.61 -22.55
N VAL A 296 3.21 0.68 -22.54
CA VAL A 296 4.34 0.67 -23.49
C VAL A 296 4.09 -0.42 -24.53
N PRO A 297 3.98 -0.09 -25.83
CA PRO A 297 3.75 -1.09 -26.87
C PRO A 297 4.82 -2.19 -26.89
N GLY A 298 4.39 -3.45 -26.72
CA GLY A 298 5.23 -4.65 -26.72
C GLY A 298 5.80 -5.04 -25.36
N LEU A 299 5.43 -4.35 -24.27
CA LEU A 299 6.00 -4.55 -22.93
C LEU A 299 5.89 -6.00 -22.47
N LEU A 300 4.80 -6.69 -22.80
CA LEU A 300 4.58 -8.07 -22.39
C LEU A 300 5.52 -9.06 -23.11
N SER A 301 6.12 -8.66 -24.23
CA SER A 301 6.99 -9.52 -25.05
C SER A 301 8.47 -9.52 -24.64
N VAL A 302 8.83 -8.73 -23.63
CA VAL A 302 10.20 -8.54 -23.13
C VAL A 302 10.48 -9.44 -21.92
#